data_AF-A0A939XM14-F1
#
_entry.id   AF-A0A939XM14-F1
#
_cell.length_a   1.000
_cell.length_b   1.000
_cell.length_c   1.000
_cell.angle_alpha   90.00
_cell.angle_beta   90.00
_cell.angle_gamma   90.00
#
_symmetry.space_group_name_H-M   'P 1'
#
loop_
_entity.id
_entity.type
_entity.pdbx_description
1 polymer ?
#
loop_
_entity_poly.entity_id
_entity_poly.type
_entity_poly.pdbx_seq_one_letter_code
_entity_poly.pdbx_strand_id
1 'polypeptide(L)'
;KKKFPGMPLVITESTSALQTRGNYIAPADTQYLWPVRWDIPFETEHHKCSAYDNVRAPWGSTHETTLKEYMKYPWVSGIFVWTGFDYLGEPTPYGWPARSSYFGIIDLAGFPKDVYYLYKSLWTDDLVLHLLPHWNWAEGDTVDVIAYSNMKDVELFLNGESLGKQEVKEGDLHLMWKVPFKPGELKAVGHSIDDIEITDIVRTAGSPSRLASSADRYSLTADGQDLSFITVDVVDKKGVRVPDANNLIKFSVEGPAEIVAVDNGDQCCHESFRGTQHSAFNGKCLCIVRSIRGKDGRVVVRASADGLEGTEVEIYTK
;
A
#
# COMPACT_ATOMS: atom_id res chain seq x y z
N LYS A 1 -15.05 -5.85 -32.37
CA LYS A 1 -15.55 -4.89 -33.40
C LYS A 1 -15.37 -5.37 -34.85
N LYS A 2 -14.15 -5.66 -35.34
CA LYS A 2 -13.97 -6.14 -36.74
C LYS A 2 -14.60 -7.53 -37.00
N LYS A 3 -14.43 -8.48 -36.08
CA LYS A 3 -14.98 -9.85 -36.18
C LYS A 3 -16.42 -9.96 -35.66
N PHE A 4 -16.71 -9.27 -34.56
CA PHE A 4 -18.02 -9.26 -33.90
C PHE A 4 -18.46 -7.80 -33.73
N PRO A 5 -19.12 -7.21 -34.75
CA PRO A 5 -19.68 -5.86 -34.65
C PRO A 5 -20.94 -5.86 -33.75
N GLY A 6 -21.11 -4.83 -32.93
CA GLY A 6 -22.27 -4.67 -32.04
C GLY A 6 -22.29 -5.55 -30.79
N MET A 7 -21.41 -6.54 -30.68
CA MET A 7 -21.30 -7.38 -29.48
C MET A 7 -20.66 -6.57 -28.33
N PRO A 8 -21.33 -6.45 -27.17
CA PRO A 8 -20.74 -5.85 -25.96
C PRO A 8 -19.51 -6.65 -25.52
N LEU A 9 -18.51 -5.96 -24.96
CA LEU A 9 -17.30 -6.57 -24.45
C LEU A 9 -16.94 -5.96 -23.10
N VAL A 10 -16.70 -6.83 -22.12
CA VAL A 10 -16.18 -6.50 -20.79
C VAL A 10 -14.92 -7.33 -20.56
N ILE A 11 -13.91 -6.74 -19.92
CA ILE A 11 -12.71 -7.47 -19.51
C ILE A 11 -13.02 -8.10 -18.15
N THR A 12 -13.32 -9.39 -18.14
CA THR A 12 -13.78 -10.11 -16.94
C THR A 12 -12.67 -10.41 -15.93
N GLU A 13 -11.40 -10.39 -16.37
CA GLU A 13 -10.21 -10.49 -15.54
C GLU A 13 -9.04 -9.85 -16.29
N SER A 14 -8.17 -9.12 -15.58
CA SER A 14 -7.01 -8.45 -16.16
C SER A 14 -5.82 -8.40 -15.22
N THR A 15 -4.69 -7.97 -15.76
CA THR A 15 -3.50 -7.58 -15.00
C THR A 15 -2.75 -8.76 -14.39
N SER A 16 -3.06 -9.23 -13.18
CA SER A 16 -2.21 -10.18 -12.44
C SER A 16 -0.75 -9.69 -12.29
N ALA A 17 -0.60 -8.41 -11.98
CA ALA A 17 0.66 -7.84 -11.51
C ALA A 17 0.93 -8.32 -10.07
N LEU A 18 2.19 -8.32 -9.66
CA LEU A 18 2.64 -8.90 -8.40
C LEU A 18 3.39 -7.84 -7.60
N GLN A 19 3.07 -7.72 -6.31
CA GLN A 19 3.60 -6.63 -5.49
C GLN A 19 3.53 -6.96 -4.00
N THR A 20 4.55 -6.52 -3.27
CA THR A 20 4.61 -6.53 -1.81
C THR A 20 4.66 -5.09 -1.31
N ARG A 21 3.80 -4.73 -0.36
CA ARG A 21 3.70 -3.36 0.18
C ARG A 21 5.07 -2.88 0.66
N GLY A 22 5.56 -1.75 0.15
CA GLY A 22 6.80 -1.13 0.63
C GLY A 22 8.10 -1.87 0.27
N ASN A 23 8.06 -2.80 -0.69
CA ASN A 23 9.27 -3.45 -1.22
C ASN A 23 9.55 -2.92 -2.63
N TYR A 24 10.78 -2.48 -2.91
CA TYR A 24 11.09 -1.74 -4.15
C TYR A 24 12.33 -2.32 -4.82
N ILE A 25 12.19 -2.76 -6.08
CA ILE A 25 13.28 -3.37 -6.85
C ILE A 25 13.58 -2.47 -8.05
N ALA A 26 14.77 -1.88 -8.04
CA ALA A 26 15.26 -1.01 -9.09
C ALA A 26 15.91 -1.81 -10.24
N PRO A 27 15.88 -1.28 -11.48
CA PRO A 27 15.24 -0.01 -11.84
C PRO A 27 13.72 -0.17 -12.04
N ALA A 28 12.96 0.90 -11.75
CA ALA A 28 11.50 0.89 -11.80
C ALA A 28 10.95 0.75 -13.24
N ASP A 29 11.73 1.15 -14.25
CA ASP A 29 11.39 1.07 -15.67
C ASP A 29 11.60 -0.32 -16.30
N THR A 30 12.10 -1.29 -15.55
CA THR A 30 12.33 -2.66 -16.02
C THR A 30 11.23 -3.59 -15.54
N GLN A 31 10.52 -4.22 -16.48
CA GLN A 31 9.51 -5.24 -16.17
C GLN A 31 10.12 -6.61 -15.91
N TYR A 32 9.62 -7.29 -14.88
CA TYR A 32 10.00 -8.62 -14.44
C TYR A 32 8.84 -9.61 -14.63
N LEU A 33 9.15 -10.73 -15.27
CA LEU A 33 8.20 -11.82 -15.53
C LEU A 33 8.40 -12.95 -14.53
N TRP A 34 7.64 -12.96 -13.44
CA TRP A 34 7.84 -13.89 -12.31
C TRP A 34 6.58 -14.74 -12.05
N PRO A 35 6.69 -16.09 -12.05
CA PRO A 35 7.76 -16.86 -12.65
C PRO A 35 7.81 -16.66 -14.18
N VAL A 36 8.88 -17.10 -14.84
CA VAL A 36 8.94 -17.06 -16.32
C VAL A 36 7.82 -17.92 -16.96
N ARG A 37 7.38 -18.96 -16.25
CA ARG A 37 6.23 -19.80 -16.63
C ARG A 37 5.60 -20.37 -15.35
N TRP A 38 4.28 -20.50 -15.35
CA TRP A 38 3.47 -20.82 -14.15
C TRP A 38 3.79 -22.15 -13.47
N ASP A 39 4.39 -23.10 -14.20
CA ASP A 39 4.74 -24.45 -13.75
C ASP A 39 6.23 -24.61 -13.37
N ILE A 40 7.00 -23.53 -13.42
CA ILE A 40 8.43 -23.53 -13.06
C ILE A 40 8.59 -22.87 -11.68
N PRO A 41 9.24 -23.55 -10.71
CA PRO A 41 9.55 -22.95 -9.42
C PRO A 41 10.33 -21.65 -9.57
N PHE A 42 9.96 -20.65 -8.79
CA PHE A 42 10.61 -19.36 -8.77
C PHE A 42 10.85 -18.93 -7.33
N GLU A 43 12.03 -18.40 -7.07
CA GLU A 43 12.50 -18.04 -5.74
C GLU A 43 13.31 -16.76 -5.81
N THR A 44 13.16 -15.93 -4.79
CA THR A 44 14.00 -14.75 -4.52
C THR A 44 14.40 -14.80 -3.05
N GLU A 45 15.47 -14.12 -2.66
CA GLU A 45 16.02 -14.19 -1.30
C GLU A 45 14.98 -13.93 -0.18
N HIS A 46 14.00 -13.06 -0.44
CA HIS A 46 13.02 -12.64 0.57
C HIS A 46 11.56 -12.92 0.22
N HIS A 47 11.28 -13.61 -0.89
CA HIS A 47 9.91 -13.86 -1.35
C HIS A 47 9.05 -12.59 -1.48
N LYS A 48 9.63 -11.49 -1.97
CA LYS A 48 8.93 -10.20 -2.13
C LYS A 48 8.92 -9.76 -3.58
N CYS A 49 7.79 -9.20 -4.00
CA CYS A 49 7.66 -8.55 -5.30
C CYS A 49 7.79 -7.02 -5.14
N SER A 50 8.28 -6.35 -6.18
CA SER A 50 8.43 -4.89 -6.19
C SER A 50 7.08 -4.18 -6.24
N ALA A 51 6.98 -3.02 -5.59
CA ALA A 51 5.80 -2.15 -5.56
C ALA A 51 5.78 -1.09 -6.67
N TYR A 52 6.79 -1.07 -7.56
CA TYR A 52 6.88 -0.13 -8.70
C TYR A 52 5.96 -0.46 -9.90
N ASP A 53 4.98 -1.36 -9.75
CA ASP A 53 4.21 -1.90 -10.88
C ASP A 53 5.10 -2.50 -12.00
N ASN A 54 6.20 -3.16 -11.60
CA ASN A 54 7.17 -3.69 -12.54
C ASN A 54 7.34 -5.21 -12.44
N VAL A 55 6.50 -5.93 -11.69
CA VAL A 55 6.49 -7.39 -11.64
C VAL A 55 5.12 -7.92 -12.05
N ARG A 56 5.10 -8.97 -12.88
CA ARG A 56 3.86 -9.58 -13.39
C ARG A 56 3.98 -11.09 -13.53
N ALA A 57 2.83 -11.75 -13.45
CA ALA A 57 2.69 -13.15 -13.80
C ALA A 57 2.90 -13.39 -15.31
N PRO A 58 3.25 -14.62 -15.74
CA PRO A 58 3.52 -14.93 -17.13
C PRO A 58 2.31 -14.77 -18.07
N TRP A 59 1.09 -14.93 -17.56
CA TRP A 59 -0.16 -14.67 -18.28
C TRP A 59 -0.66 -13.23 -18.15
N GLY A 60 -0.10 -12.46 -17.22
CA GLY A 60 -0.57 -11.13 -16.84
C GLY A 60 0.06 -9.98 -17.62
N SER A 61 -0.01 -8.79 -17.04
CA SER A 61 0.72 -7.58 -17.42
C SER A 61 0.82 -6.65 -16.20
N THR A 62 1.58 -5.56 -16.30
CA THR A 62 1.56 -4.51 -15.26
C THR A 62 0.21 -3.78 -15.25
N HIS A 63 -0.13 -3.13 -14.14
CA HIS A 63 -1.34 -2.33 -14.00
C HIS A 63 -1.39 -1.25 -15.10
N GLU A 64 -0.31 -0.52 -15.31
CA GLU A 64 -0.24 0.50 -16.36
C GLU A 64 -0.36 -0.06 -17.77
N THR A 65 0.24 -1.21 -18.05
CA THR A 65 0.14 -1.83 -19.38
C THR A 65 -1.31 -2.16 -19.71
N THR A 66 -2.02 -2.76 -18.75
CA THR A 66 -3.45 -3.07 -18.89
C THR A 66 -4.28 -1.79 -19.07
N LEU A 67 -4.07 -0.79 -18.20
CA LEU A 67 -4.84 0.45 -18.21
C LEU A 67 -4.64 1.24 -19.51
N LYS A 68 -3.40 1.37 -19.99
CA LYS A 68 -3.08 2.02 -21.28
C LYS A 68 -3.76 1.32 -22.45
N GLU A 69 -3.87 -0.01 -22.44
CA GLU A 69 -4.58 -0.73 -23.50
C GLU A 69 -6.10 -0.56 -23.38
N TYR A 70 -6.65 -0.64 -22.15
CA TYR A 70 -8.07 -0.45 -21.89
C TYR A 70 -8.57 0.93 -22.35
N MET A 71 -7.85 2.00 -22.02
CA MET A 71 -8.23 3.38 -22.34
C MET A 71 -8.31 3.67 -23.85
N LYS A 72 -7.66 2.86 -24.71
CA LYS A 72 -7.75 3.01 -26.18
C LYS A 72 -9.12 2.63 -26.74
N TYR A 73 -9.95 1.90 -25.98
CA TYR A 73 -11.17 1.28 -26.48
C TYR A 73 -12.40 1.70 -25.65
N PRO A 74 -12.97 2.90 -25.88
CA PRO A 74 -14.11 3.41 -25.10
C PRO A 74 -15.40 2.60 -25.23
N TRP A 75 -15.44 1.60 -26.13
CA TRP A 75 -16.56 0.67 -26.28
C TRP A 75 -16.44 -0.59 -25.43
N VAL A 76 -15.32 -0.78 -24.72
CA VAL A 76 -15.20 -1.82 -23.69
C VAL A 76 -15.90 -1.31 -22.44
N SER A 77 -16.89 -2.05 -21.94
CA SER A 77 -17.80 -1.55 -20.90
C SER A 77 -17.19 -1.48 -19.51
N GLY A 78 -16.03 -2.10 -19.29
CA GLY A 78 -15.35 -2.13 -18.00
C GLY A 78 -14.26 -3.17 -17.92
N ILE A 79 -13.58 -3.18 -16.77
CA ILE A 79 -12.46 -4.05 -16.45
C ILE A 79 -12.51 -4.52 -15.00
N PHE A 80 -12.21 -5.79 -14.77
CA PHE A 80 -12.07 -6.39 -13.44
C PHE A 80 -10.61 -6.80 -13.24
N VAL A 81 -9.90 -6.06 -12.39
CA VAL A 81 -8.48 -6.28 -12.10
C VAL A 81 -8.31 -7.44 -11.14
N TRP A 82 -7.37 -8.35 -11.44
CA TRP A 82 -6.92 -9.39 -10.51
C TRP A 82 -5.74 -8.87 -9.68
N THR A 83 -5.89 -8.51 -8.40
CA THR A 83 -7.14 -8.44 -7.60
C THR A 83 -7.27 -7.09 -6.88
N GLY A 84 -8.47 -6.80 -6.34
CA GLY A 84 -8.66 -5.62 -5.49
C GLY A 84 -7.90 -5.73 -4.16
N PHE A 85 -8.11 -6.82 -3.43
CA PHE A 85 -7.41 -7.14 -2.18
C PHE A 85 -6.57 -8.40 -2.37
N ASP A 86 -5.50 -8.51 -1.61
CA ASP A 86 -4.83 -9.79 -1.40
C ASP A 86 -5.78 -10.78 -0.71
N TYR A 87 -5.51 -12.06 -0.88
CA TYR A 87 -6.28 -13.17 -0.33
C TYR A 87 -5.35 -14.31 0.09
N LEU A 88 -5.87 -15.22 0.92
CA LEU A 88 -5.12 -16.37 1.39
C LEU A 88 -4.96 -17.42 0.29
N GLY A 89 -3.79 -18.07 0.25
CA GLY A 89 -3.43 -19.01 -0.82
C GLY A 89 -2.93 -18.31 -2.08
N GLU A 90 -2.76 -19.11 -3.14
CA GLU A 90 -2.23 -18.69 -4.44
C GLU A 90 -1.06 -17.68 -4.37
N PRO A 91 0.03 -18.01 -3.65
CA PRO A 91 1.12 -17.08 -3.40
C PRO A 91 2.06 -16.93 -4.61
N THR A 92 1.52 -16.95 -5.84
CA THR A 92 2.30 -16.71 -7.06
C THR A 92 3.07 -15.39 -6.89
N PRO A 93 4.38 -15.38 -7.13
CA PRO A 93 5.17 -16.37 -7.89
C PRO A 93 5.84 -17.47 -7.05
N TYR A 94 5.64 -17.48 -5.74
CA TYR A 94 6.41 -18.28 -4.80
C TYR A 94 5.67 -19.53 -4.31
N GLY A 95 6.46 -20.46 -3.76
CA GLY A 95 5.96 -21.56 -2.92
C GLY A 95 6.08 -21.22 -1.43
N TRP A 96 6.21 -22.24 -0.59
CA TRP A 96 6.52 -22.07 0.83
C TRP A 96 7.82 -21.25 1.01
N PRO A 97 7.88 -20.24 1.92
CA PRO A 97 6.95 -19.97 3.01
C PRO A 97 5.81 -18.99 2.65
N ALA A 98 5.69 -18.52 1.41
CA ALA A 98 4.59 -17.66 1.02
C ALA A 98 3.25 -18.42 1.13
N ARG A 99 2.25 -17.75 1.70
CA ARG A 99 0.94 -18.36 2.02
C ARG A 99 -0.27 -17.52 1.61
N SER A 100 -0.04 -16.33 1.06
CA SER A 100 -1.08 -15.46 0.52
C SER A 100 -0.60 -14.75 -0.73
N SER A 101 -1.56 -14.19 -1.47
CA SER A 101 -1.35 -13.60 -2.78
C SER A 101 -0.48 -12.35 -2.76
N TYR A 102 0.07 -12.03 -3.92
CA TYR A 102 0.78 -10.77 -4.21
C TYR A 102 0.00 -9.86 -5.18
N PHE A 103 -1.18 -10.29 -5.63
CA PHE A 103 -1.95 -9.65 -6.70
C PHE A 103 -2.71 -8.40 -6.28
N GLY A 104 -3.07 -8.30 -4.99
CA GLY A 104 -3.95 -7.28 -4.48
C GLY A 104 -3.38 -5.89 -4.62
N ILE A 105 -4.19 -4.94 -5.08
CA ILE A 105 -3.95 -3.50 -5.00
C ILE A 105 -3.85 -3.05 -3.53
N ILE A 106 -4.57 -3.74 -2.66
CA ILE A 106 -4.57 -3.58 -1.19
C ILE A 106 -4.10 -4.90 -0.58
N ASP A 107 -3.29 -4.86 0.49
CA ASP A 107 -2.82 -6.07 1.17
C ASP A 107 -3.91 -6.73 2.04
N LEU A 108 -3.60 -7.89 2.65
CA LEU A 108 -4.55 -8.63 3.51
C LEU A 108 -5.05 -7.83 4.72
N ALA A 109 -4.19 -6.97 5.27
CA ALA A 109 -4.49 -6.12 6.40
C ALA A 109 -5.28 -4.85 5.99
N GLY A 110 -5.63 -4.72 4.70
CA GLY A 110 -6.36 -3.56 4.21
C GLY A 110 -5.47 -2.32 4.02
N PHE A 111 -4.15 -2.46 4.08
CA PHE A 111 -3.24 -1.36 3.79
C PHE A 111 -3.04 -1.24 2.27
N PRO A 112 -3.29 -0.06 1.68
CA PRO A 112 -3.02 0.17 0.26
C PRO A 112 -1.55 -0.07 -0.08
N LYS A 113 -1.29 -0.75 -1.21
CA LYS A 113 0.02 -0.72 -1.87
C LYS A 113 0.08 0.53 -2.76
N ASP A 114 1.27 0.89 -3.24
CA ASP A 114 1.45 2.16 -3.98
C ASP A 114 0.57 2.26 -5.24
N VAL A 115 0.32 1.15 -5.93
CA VAL A 115 -0.54 1.15 -7.13
C VAL A 115 -2.01 1.47 -6.83
N TYR A 116 -2.45 1.42 -5.57
CA TYR A 116 -3.77 1.93 -5.18
C TYR A 116 -3.95 3.38 -5.64
N TYR A 117 -2.89 4.19 -5.54
CA TYR A 117 -2.94 5.61 -5.90
C TYR A 117 -2.93 5.84 -7.41
N LEU A 118 -2.40 4.90 -8.21
CA LEU A 118 -2.60 4.88 -9.67
C LEU A 118 -4.08 4.72 -10.02
N TYR A 119 -4.78 3.77 -9.39
CA TYR A 119 -6.21 3.60 -9.63
C TYR A 119 -7.01 4.77 -9.10
N LYS A 120 -6.65 5.29 -7.92
CA LYS A 120 -7.32 6.44 -7.33
C LYS A 120 -7.23 7.67 -8.23
N SER A 121 -6.08 7.95 -8.83
CA SER A 121 -5.90 9.11 -9.72
C SER A 121 -6.73 9.00 -11.01
N LEU A 122 -7.03 7.79 -11.47
CA LEU A 122 -7.79 7.56 -12.70
C LEU A 122 -9.29 7.40 -12.50
N TRP A 123 -9.73 6.84 -11.38
CA TRP A 123 -11.10 6.37 -11.18
C TRP A 123 -11.90 7.16 -10.15
N THR A 124 -11.32 8.23 -9.60
CA THR A 124 -12.00 9.13 -8.67
C THR A 124 -11.80 10.58 -9.08
N ASP A 125 -12.70 11.45 -8.61
CA ASP A 125 -12.59 12.90 -8.80
C ASP A 125 -11.71 13.57 -7.70
N ASP A 126 -11.12 12.78 -6.80
CA ASP A 126 -10.20 13.29 -5.78
C ASP A 126 -8.93 13.84 -6.44
N LEU A 127 -8.38 14.92 -5.89
CA LEU A 127 -7.02 15.36 -6.24
C LEU A 127 -6.01 14.36 -5.65
N VAL A 128 -5.23 13.70 -6.52
CA VAL A 128 -4.26 12.67 -6.14
C VAL A 128 -2.84 13.11 -6.49
N LEU A 129 -1.96 13.02 -5.50
CA LEU A 129 -0.51 13.07 -5.65
C LEU A 129 0.07 12.12 -4.61
N HIS A 130 0.75 11.07 -5.07
CA HIS A 130 1.35 10.05 -4.22
C HIS A 130 2.77 9.74 -4.68
N LEU A 131 3.74 9.96 -3.79
CA LEU A 131 5.15 9.64 -4.00
C LEU A 131 5.47 8.22 -3.54
N LEU A 132 6.28 7.54 -4.35
CA LEU A 132 6.99 6.32 -3.99
C LEU A 132 8.43 6.37 -4.52
N PRO A 133 9.40 5.72 -3.87
CA PRO A 133 9.30 4.87 -2.68
C PRO A 133 9.42 5.64 -1.36
N HIS A 134 9.67 4.93 -0.24
CA HIS A 134 10.15 5.56 1.01
C HIS A 134 11.52 6.23 0.81
N TRP A 135 11.96 7.06 1.77
CA TRP A 135 13.21 7.84 1.65
C TRP A 135 14.31 7.39 2.64
N ASN A 136 14.57 6.09 2.70
CA ASN A 136 15.59 5.45 3.56
C ASN A 136 16.44 4.52 2.68
N TRP A 137 17.55 5.03 2.16
CA TRP A 137 18.44 4.34 1.22
C TRP A 137 19.90 4.49 1.66
N ALA A 138 20.84 3.81 0.99
CA ALA A 138 22.25 3.98 1.26
C ALA A 138 22.77 5.28 0.62
N GLU A 139 23.74 5.93 1.28
CA GLU A 139 24.40 7.10 0.70
C GLU A 139 25.10 6.71 -0.61
N GLY A 140 24.83 7.45 -1.68
CA GLY A 140 25.31 7.15 -3.03
C GLY A 140 24.32 6.39 -3.92
N ASP A 141 23.23 5.86 -3.36
CA ASP A 141 22.16 5.26 -4.17
C ASP A 141 21.50 6.32 -5.06
N THR A 142 21.06 5.91 -6.25
CA THR A 142 20.13 6.69 -7.08
C THR A 142 18.78 6.00 -7.07
N VAL A 143 17.77 6.72 -6.62
CA VAL A 143 16.41 6.21 -6.41
C VAL A 143 15.53 6.62 -7.58
N ASP A 144 14.80 5.65 -8.13
CA ASP A 144 13.72 5.91 -9.10
C ASP A 144 12.48 6.38 -8.32
N VAL A 145 12.27 7.70 -8.27
CA VAL A 145 11.11 8.31 -7.62
C VAL A 145 9.97 8.37 -8.61
N ILE A 146 8.84 7.77 -8.27
CA ILE A 146 7.60 7.84 -9.04
C ILE A 146 6.57 8.69 -8.31
N ALA A 147 5.80 9.47 -9.07
CA ALA A 147 4.58 10.10 -8.60
C ALA A 147 3.37 9.59 -9.39
N TYR A 148 2.39 9.00 -8.70
CA TYR A 148 1.05 8.80 -9.26
C TYR A 148 0.21 10.05 -9.02
N SER A 149 -0.36 10.60 -10.09
CA SER A 149 -1.09 11.87 -10.00
C SER A 149 -2.09 12.08 -11.13
N ASN A 150 -3.15 12.86 -10.86
CA ASN A 150 -4.06 13.43 -11.85
C ASN A 150 -3.94 14.97 -11.96
N MET A 151 -2.83 15.53 -11.48
CA MET A 151 -2.48 16.94 -11.65
C MET A 151 -2.07 17.25 -13.09
N LYS A 152 -2.08 18.53 -13.49
CA LYS A 152 -1.54 18.95 -14.80
C LYS A 152 -0.01 18.98 -14.81
N ASP A 153 0.58 19.19 -13.64
CA ASP A 153 2.03 19.22 -13.44
C ASP A 153 2.40 18.86 -12.00
N VAL A 154 3.64 18.39 -11.84
CA VAL A 154 4.26 18.09 -10.55
C VAL A 154 5.71 18.56 -10.54
N GLU A 155 6.11 19.27 -9.50
CA GLU A 155 7.49 19.63 -9.22
C GLU A 155 8.01 18.89 -7.99
N LEU A 156 9.18 18.29 -8.12
CA LEU A 156 9.82 17.53 -7.05
C LEU A 156 10.91 18.36 -6.39
N PHE A 157 10.98 18.31 -5.06
CA PHE A 157 11.98 19.01 -4.26
C PHE A 157 12.68 18.03 -3.33
N LEU A 158 14.00 18.15 -3.22
CA LEU A 158 14.81 17.46 -2.21
C LEU A 158 15.44 18.49 -1.28
N ASN A 159 15.08 18.46 -0.01
CA ASN A 159 15.56 19.40 1.01
C ASN A 159 15.37 20.89 0.62
N GLY A 160 14.27 21.19 -0.07
CA GLY A 160 13.93 22.53 -0.54
C GLY A 160 14.56 22.93 -1.88
N GLU A 161 15.46 22.13 -2.44
CA GLU A 161 16.02 22.35 -3.78
C GLU A 161 15.13 21.67 -4.83
N SER A 162 14.73 22.41 -5.87
CA SER A 162 13.95 21.85 -6.97
C SER A 162 14.79 20.86 -7.78
N LEU A 163 14.20 19.70 -8.05
CA LEU A 163 14.70 18.66 -8.95
C LEU A 163 14.03 18.72 -10.34
N GLY A 164 13.24 19.76 -10.57
CA GLY A 164 12.57 20.01 -11.84
C GLY A 164 11.08 19.64 -11.83
N LYS A 165 10.34 20.46 -12.58
CA LYS A 165 8.91 20.32 -12.84
C LYS A 165 8.68 19.44 -14.08
N GLN A 166 7.73 18.52 -13.99
CA GLN A 166 7.25 17.73 -15.13
C GLN A 166 5.76 17.98 -15.35
N GLU A 167 5.35 18.15 -16.61
CA GLU A 167 3.95 18.20 -17.01
C GLU A 167 3.41 16.78 -17.17
N VAL A 168 2.16 16.53 -16.76
CA VAL A 168 1.46 15.26 -16.99
C VAL A 168 0.84 15.33 -18.38
N LYS A 169 1.35 14.50 -19.31
CA LYS A 169 0.86 14.49 -20.69
C LYS A 169 -0.25 13.46 -20.87
N GLU A 170 -1.00 13.61 -21.95
CA GLU A 170 -2.03 12.64 -22.32
C GLU A 170 -1.42 11.24 -22.48
N GLY A 171 -1.93 10.28 -21.67
CA GLY A 171 -1.45 8.90 -21.65
C GLY A 171 -0.36 8.60 -20.62
N ASP A 172 0.20 9.62 -19.95
CA ASP A 172 1.07 9.42 -18.80
C ASP A 172 0.25 8.89 -17.62
N LEU A 173 0.73 7.82 -17.01
CA LEU A 173 0.10 7.22 -15.81
C LEU A 173 0.93 7.45 -14.54
N HIS A 174 2.18 7.89 -14.71
CA HIS A 174 3.04 8.35 -13.64
C HIS A 174 4.09 9.32 -14.17
N LEU A 175 4.71 10.07 -13.26
CA LEU A 175 5.92 10.85 -13.51
C LEU A 175 7.09 10.18 -12.80
N MET A 176 8.31 10.28 -13.34
CA MET A 176 9.50 9.64 -12.78
C MET A 176 10.70 10.59 -12.76
N TRP A 177 11.47 10.55 -11.67
CA TRP A 177 12.76 11.20 -11.52
C TRP A 177 13.80 10.18 -11.04
N LYS A 178 15.05 10.32 -11.50
CA LYS A 178 16.19 9.59 -10.92
C LYS A 178 16.91 10.51 -9.95
N VAL A 179 16.83 10.22 -8.66
CA VAL A 179 17.25 11.14 -7.60
C VAL A 179 18.37 10.51 -6.77
N PRO A 180 19.59 11.09 -6.77
CA PRO A 180 20.64 10.69 -5.85
C PRO A 180 20.17 10.87 -4.41
N PHE A 181 20.24 9.81 -3.62
CA PHE A 181 19.75 9.81 -2.26
C PHE A 181 20.57 10.78 -1.39
N LYS A 182 19.85 11.67 -0.72
CA LYS A 182 20.34 12.43 0.43
C LYS A 182 19.28 12.35 1.53
N PRO A 183 19.65 12.03 2.78
CA PRO A 183 18.71 12.04 3.89
C PRO A 183 17.99 13.38 4.02
N GLY A 184 16.71 13.34 4.38
CA GLY A 184 15.91 14.53 4.64
C GLY A 184 14.48 14.39 4.12
N GLU A 185 14.01 15.40 3.39
CA GLU A 185 12.64 15.51 2.92
C GLU A 185 12.60 15.53 1.39
N LEU A 186 11.82 14.61 0.81
CA LEU A 186 11.43 14.65 -0.58
C LEU A 186 9.96 15.08 -0.65
N LYS A 187 9.70 16.19 -1.32
CA LYS A 187 8.38 16.82 -1.41
C LYS A 187 7.98 16.94 -2.87
N ALA A 188 6.78 16.48 -3.22
CA ALA A 188 6.13 16.78 -4.48
C ALA A 188 5.11 17.89 -4.27
N VAL A 189 5.07 18.84 -5.20
CA VAL A 189 4.04 19.88 -5.30
C VAL A 189 3.36 19.72 -6.64
N GLY A 190 2.06 19.47 -6.64
CA GLY A 190 1.28 19.30 -7.85
C GLY A 190 0.17 20.33 -7.95
N HIS A 191 -0.15 20.74 -9.18
CA HIS A 191 -1.22 21.70 -9.45
C HIS A 191 -2.33 21.03 -10.26
N SER A 192 -3.58 21.20 -9.83
CA SER A 192 -4.73 20.72 -10.61
C SER A 192 -4.95 21.57 -11.87
N ILE A 193 -5.90 21.15 -12.72
CA ILE A 193 -6.33 21.96 -13.86
C ILE A 193 -6.87 23.34 -13.44
N ASP A 194 -7.48 23.41 -12.26
CA ASP A 194 -8.03 24.62 -11.63
C ASP A 194 -7.00 25.35 -10.74
N ASP A 195 -5.70 25.04 -10.88
CA ASP A 195 -4.61 25.64 -10.12
C ASP A 195 -4.67 25.40 -8.59
N ILE A 196 -5.35 24.34 -8.15
CA ILE A 196 -5.31 23.92 -6.75
C ILE A 196 -3.98 23.20 -6.50
N GLU A 197 -3.19 23.74 -5.56
CA GLU A 197 -1.95 23.11 -5.10
C GLU A 197 -2.24 22.00 -4.09
N ILE A 198 -1.66 20.83 -4.32
CA ILE A 198 -1.56 19.76 -3.32
C ILE A 198 -0.12 19.30 -3.17
N THR A 199 0.21 18.74 -2.02
CA THR A 199 1.58 18.29 -1.72
C THR A 199 1.58 16.89 -1.15
N ASP A 200 2.58 16.10 -1.54
CA ASP A 200 2.91 14.85 -0.85
C ASP A 200 4.37 14.85 -0.42
N ILE A 201 4.66 14.19 0.70
CA ILE A 201 5.97 14.26 1.36
C ILE A 201 6.39 12.90 1.89
N VAL A 202 7.57 12.45 1.49
CA VAL A 202 8.28 11.33 2.11
C VAL A 202 9.56 11.82 2.80
N ARG A 203 9.86 11.28 3.99
CA ARG A 203 11.00 11.70 4.81
C ARG A 203 11.85 10.52 5.18
N THR A 204 13.16 10.75 5.35
CA THR A 204 14.06 9.77 5.93
C THR A 204 13.73 9.57 7.41
N ALA A 205 13.31 8.36 7.76
CA ALA A 205 13.07 7.96 9.13
C ALA A 205 14.39 7.73 9.88
N GLY A 206 14.45 8.15 11.14
CA GLY A 206 15.47 7.70 12.08
C GLY A 206 15.19 6.30 12.63
N SER A 207 15.91 5.91 13.69
CA SER A 207 15.65 4.65 14.38
C SER A 207 14.23 4.61 15.00
N PRO A 208 13.59 3.42 15.05
CA PRO A 208 12.33 3.23 15.76
C PRO A 208 12.37 3.80 17.18
N SER A 209 11.32 4.53 17.58
CA SER A 209 11.26 5.14 18.91
C SER A 209 9.91 4.99 19.59
N ARG A 210 8.80 5.00 18.85
CA ARG A 210 7.46 4.89 19.43
C ARG A 210 6.49 4.23 18.47
N LEU A 211 5.35 3.81 19.00
CA LEU A 211 4.19 3.40 18.23
C LEU A 211 3.25 4.60 18.05
N ALA A 212 2.54 4.64 16.92
CA ALA A 212 1.46 5.59 16.69
C ALA A 212 0.22 4.81 16.23
N SER A 213 -0.90 4.98 16.93
CA SER A 213 -2.15 4.28 16.62
C SER A 213 -3.24 5.23 16.11
N SER A 214 -4.09 4.72 15.22
CA SER A 214 -5.29 5.39 14.74
C SER A 214 -6.40 4.38 14.48
N ALA A 215 -7.65 4.78 14.67
CA ALA A 215 -8.81 3.97 14.35
C ALA A 215 -9.45 4.46 13.06
N ASP A 216 -9.93 3.55 12.20
CA ASP A 216 -10.79 3.93 11.07
C ASP A 216 -12.11 4.56 11.55
N ARG A 217 -12.62 4.05 12.68
CA ARG A 217 -13.87 4.46 13.31
C ARG A 217 -13.72 4.53 14.82
N TYR A 218 -14.08 5.68 15.38
CA TYR A 218 -14.05 5.96 16.82
C TYR A 218 -15.37 5.67 17.55
N SER A 219 -16.40 5.23 16.82
CA SER A 219 -17.71 4.89 17.38
C SER A 219 -18.28 3.63 16.71
N LEU A 220 -18.65 2.67 17.54
CA LEU A 220 -19.20 1.37 17.18
C LEU A 220 -20.61 1.19 17.73
N THR A 221 -21.43 0.46 17.00
CA THR A 221 -22.71 -0.04 17.46
C THR A 221 -22.47 -1.22 18.41
N ALA A 222 -23.11 -1.25 19.57
CA ALA A 222 -23.01 -2.31 20.56
C ALA A 222 -23.86 -3.54 20.19
N ASP A 223 -23.75 -4.03 18.95
CA ASP A 223 -24.56 -5.14 18.41
C ASP A 223 -23.86 -6.51 18.46
N GLY A 224 -22.56 -6.54 18.80
CA GLY A 224 -21.74 -7.75 18.81
C GLY A 224 -21.16 -8.11 17.45
N GLN A 225 -21.24 -7.22 16.46
CA GLN A 225 -20.79 -7.43 15.08
C GLN A 225 -19.95 -6.27 14.57
N ASP A 226 -20.22 -5.05 15.02
CA ASP A 226 -19.54 -3.85 14.55
C ASP A 226 -18.04 -3.86 14.90
N LEU A 227 -17.22 -3.43 13.94
CA LEU A 227 -15.75 -3.52 13.98
C LEU A 227 -15.10 -2.14 13.89
N SER A 228 -13.98 -1.98 14.58
CA SER A 228 -13.01 -0.89 14.39
C SER A 228 -11.64 -1.49 14.04
N PHE A 229 -11.00 -0.92 13.04
CA PHE A 229 -9.70 -1.30 12.51
C PHE A 229 -8.65 -0.31 13.03
N ILE A 230 -7.82 -0.80 13.95
CA ILE A 230 -6.78 -0.01 14.62
C ILE A 230 -5.46 -0.21 13.89
N THR A 231 -5.05 0.80 13.13
CA THR A 231 -3.73 0.82 12.48
C THR A 231 -2.68 1.25 13.48
N VAL A 232 -1.57 0.53 13.56
CA VAL A 232 -0.40 0.88 14.37
C VAL A 232 0.84 0.98 13.49
N ASP A 233 1.44 2.17 13.48
CA ASP A 233 2.69 2.48 12.81
C ASP A 233 3.88 2.43 13.79
N VAL A 234 5.00 1.87 13.36
CA VAL A 234 6.30 2.04 14.02
C VAL A 234 6.95 3.30 13.48
N VAL A 235 7.19 4.28 14.35
CA VAL A 235 7.70 5.59 13.96
C VAL A 235 8.95 5.98 14.75
N ASP A 236 9.75 6.86 14.15
CA ASP A 236 10.90 7.48 14.81
C ASP A 236 10.48 8.57 15.82
N LYS A 237 11.47 9.24 16.44
CA LYS A 237 11.22 10.34 17.41
C LYS A 237 10.43 11.51 16.81
N LYS A 238 10.52 11.73 15.50
CA LYS A 238 9.84 12.81 14.77
C LYS A 238 8.47 12.38 14.24
N GLY A 239 8.09 11.11 14.41
CA GLY A 239 6.83 10.57 13.91
C GLY A 239 6.88 10.11 12.45
N VAL A 240 8.08 9.99 11.86
CA VAL A 240 8.23 9.42 10.51
C VAL A 240 8.17 7.90 10.61
N ARG A 241 7.32 7.26 9.80
CA ARG A 241 7.22 5.79 9.74
C ARG A 241 8.55 5.19 9.32
N VAL A 242 9.02 4.22 10.09
CA VAL A 242 10.24 3.47 9.77
C VAL A 242 9.89 2.39 8.73
N PRO A 243 10.37 2.52 7.48
CA PRO A 243 9.79 1.77 6.36
C PRO A 243 10.12 0.28 6.35
N ASP A 244 11.12 -0.16 7.10
CA ASP A 244 11.58 -1.55 7.22
C ASP A 244 11.32 -2.14 8.62
N ALA A 245 10.65 -1.39 9.51
CA ALA A 245 10.40 -1.86 10.87
C ALA A 245 9.49 -3.09 10.92
N ASN A 246 9.90 -4.05 11.74
CA ASN A 246 9.27 -5.36 11.92
C ASN A 246 9.08 -5.75 13.40
N ASN A 247 9.00 -4.76 14.29
CA ASN A 247 8.87 -4.98 15.73
C ASN A 247 7.61 -5.81 16.07
N LEU A 248 7.73 -6.75 17.02
CA LEU A 248 6.57 -7.45 17.58
C LEU A 248 5.74 -6.49 18.43
N ILE A 249 4.49 -6.26 18.02
CA ILE A 249 3.55 -5.38 18.72
C ILE A 249 2.57 -6.23 19.53
N LYS A 250 2.41 -5.93 20.81
CA LYS A 250 1.45 -6.55 21.73
C LYS A 250 0.29 -5.59 21.97
N PHE A 251 -0.92 -6.11 21.82
CA PHE A 251 -2.18 -5.39 21.94
C PHE A 251 -2.93 -5.78 23.21
N SER A 252 -3.66 -4.83 23.79
CA SER A 252 -4.66 -5.10 24.81
C SER A 252 -5.88 -4.21 24.59
N VAL A 253 -7.04 -4.67 25.07
CA VAL A 253 -8.29 -3.91 25.01
C VAL A 253 -8.94 -3.90 26.39
N GLU A 254 -9.36 -2.71 26.82
CA GLU A 254 -10.17 -2.50 28.01
C GLU A 254 -11.52 -1.91 27.61
N GLY A 255 -12.59 -2.34 28.27
CA GLY A 255 -13.95 -1.88 27.98
C GLY A 255 -14.78 -2.87 27.17
N PRO A 256 -15.93 -2.44 26.63
CA PRO A 256 -16.92 -3.32 26.00
C PRO A 256 -16.59 -3.73 24.55
N ALA A 257 -15.34 -4.13 24.30
CA ALA A 257 -14.90 -4.69 23.02
C ALA A 257 -13.89 -5.82 23.22
N GLU A 258 -13.69 -6.63 22.19
CA GLU A 258 -12.70 -7.71 22.17
C GLU A 258 -11.84 -7.65 20.90
N ILE A 259 -10.56 -8.04 21.02
CA ILE A 259 -9.68 -8.22 19.85
C ILE A 259 -10.11 -9.49 19.13
N VAL A 260 -10.46 -9.37 17.84
CA VAL A 260 -10.91 -10.50 17.01
C VAL A 260 -9.89 -10.93 15.98
N ALA A 261 -8.99 -10.03 15.58
CA ALA A 261 -7.91 -10.33 14.67
C ALA A 261 -6.74 -9.34 14.77
N VAL A 262 -5.55 -9.78 14.37
CA VAL A 262 -4.36 -8.97 14.14
C VAL A 262 -3.72 -9.40 12.83
N ASP A 263 -3.10 -8.48 12.09
CA ASP A 263 -2.48 -8.77 10.78
C ASP A 263 -1.41 -7.70 10.45
N ASN A 264 -0.55 -7.98 9.48
CA ASN A 264 0.38 -7.02 8.90
C ASN A 264 0.42 -7.04 7.36
N GLY A 265 -0.27 -7.99 6.71
CA GLY A 265 -0.31 -8.08 5.25
C GLY A 265 0.93 -8.70 4.58
N ASP A 266 1.88 -9.23 5.36
CA ASP A 266 3.06 -9.93 4.84
C ASP A 266 2.67 -11.31 4.27
N GLN A 267 2.97 -11.52 3.00
CA GLN A 267 2.64 -12.76 2.29
C GLN A 267 3.33 -14.01 2.85
N CYS A 268 4.42 -13.84 3.59
CA CYS A 268 5.21 -14.91 4.19
C CYS A 268 5.02 -15.04 5.71
N CYS A 269 4.15 -14.23 6.33
CA CYS A 269 3.95 -14.28 7.78
C CYS A 269 3.03 -15.43 8.19
N HIS A 270 3.51 -16.24 9.13
CA HIS A 270 2.79 -17.39 9.72
C HIS A 270 2.28 -17.11 11.14
N GLU A 271 2.37 -15.86 11.60
CA GLU A 271 1.78 -15.46 12.87
C GLU A 271 0.25 -15.63 12.82
N SER A 272 -0.34 -15.96 13.97
CA SER A 272 -1.77 -16.24 14.03
C SER A 272 -2.55 -14.93 13.90
N PHE A 273 -3.51 -14.89 12.97
CA PHE A 273 -4.50 -13.81 12.94
C PHE A 273 -5.32 -13.74 14.23
N ARG A 274 -5.49 -14.87 14.91
CA ARG A 274 -6.17 -14.92 16.21
C ARG A 274 -5.13 -14.78 17.31
N GLY A 275 -5.06 -13.59 17.89
CA GLY A 275 -4.11 -13.32 18.96
C GLY A 275 -4.18 -11.87 19.40
N THR A 276 -3.28 -11.53 20.32
CA THR A 276 -3.12 -10.18 20.86
C THR A 276 -1.72 -9.65 20.59
N GLN A 277 -1.01 -10.20 19.60
CA GLN A 277 0.28 -9.71 19.18
C GLN A 277 0.52 -10.05 17.72
N HIS A 278 1.20 -9.17 17.00
CA HIS A 278 1.64 -9.41 15.63
C HIS A 278 2.85 -8.52 15.31
N SER A 279 3.78 -9.02 14.52
CA SER A 279 4.93 -8.23 14.06
C SER A 279 4.48 -7.19 13.04
N ALA A 280 5.06 -5.99 13.11
CA ALA A 280 4.91 -5.02 12.04
C ALA A 280 5.50 -5.58 10.73
N PHE A 281 4.97 -5.13 9.60
CA PHE A 281 5.55 -5.37 8.29
C PHE A 281 5.69 -4.06 7.55
N ASN A 282 6.93 -3.71 7.23
CA ASN A 282 7.31 -2.45 6.62
C ASN A 282 6.69 -1.25 7.37
N GLY A 283 6.84 -1.27 8.70
CA GLY A 283 6.41 -0.22 9.61
C GLY A 283 4.95 -0.24 10.04
N LYS A 284 4.12 -1.20 9.60
CA LYS A 284 2.68 -1.23 9.89
C LYS A 284 2.19 -2.56 10.49
N CYS A 285 1.19 -2.46 11.37
CA CYS A 285 0.43 -3.58 11.92
C CYS A 285 -1.04 -3.18 12.12
N LEU A 286 -1.95 -4.14 12.07
CA LEU A 286 -3.38 -3.97 12.28
C LEU A 286 -3.84 -4.74 13.53
N CYS A 287 -4.75 -4.14 14.30
CA CYS A 287 -5.57 -4.80 15.30
C CYS A 287 -7.05 -4.52 15.02
N ILE A 288 -7.87 -5.56 14.95
CA ILE A 288 -9.32 -5.46 14.72
C ILE A 288 -10.03 -5.73 16.03
N VAL A 289 -10.84 -4.78 16.48
CA VAL A 289 -11.69 -4.93 17.66
C VAL A 289 -13.17 -4.98 17.28
N ARG A 290 -13.93 -5.80 18.00
CA ARG A 290 -15.38 -5.95 17.83
C ARG A 290 -16.13 -5.51 19.08
N SER A 291 -17.25 -4.83 18.90
CA SER A 291 -18.12 -4.46 20.03
C SER A 291 -18.68 -5.69 20.74
N ILE A 292 -18.98 -5.57 22.03
CA ILE A 292 -19.72 -6.59 22.78
C ILE A 292 -21.21 -6.22 22.77
N ARG A 293 -22.06 -7.18 22.38
CA ARG A 293 -23.52 -6.96 22.28
C ARG A 293 -24.12 -6.42 23.58
N GLY A 294 -24.88 -5.34 23.45
CA GLY A 294 -25.64 -4.71 24.53
C GLY A 294 -24.78 -4.04 25.59
N LYS A 295 -23.51 -3.77 25.31
CA LYS A 295 -22.60 -3.09 26.22
C LYS A 295 -22.07 -1.80 25.60
N ASP A 296 -22.53 -0.70 26.14
CA ASP A 296 -22.08 0.64 25.75
C ASP A 296 -20.91 1.07 26.64
N GLY A 297 -20.08 1.97 26.14
CA GLY A 297 -19.06 2.62 26.93
C GLY A 297 -17.75 2.86 26.21
N ARG A 298 -16.80 3.41 26.97
CA ARG A 298 -15.45 3.70 26.50
C ARG A 298 -14.65 2.41 26.36
N VAL A 299 -14.03 2.24 25.21
CA VAL A 299 -13.06 1.18 24.90
C VAL A 299 -11.69 1.82 24.73
N VAL A 300 -10.67 1.27 25.35
CA VAL A 300 -9.28 1.70 25.18
C VAL A 300 -8.48 0.55 24.60
N VAL A 301 -7.94 0.74 23.40
CA VAL A 301 -7.05 -0.23 22.74
C VAL A 301 -5.62 0.27 22.91
N ARG A 302 -4.75 -0.56 23.48
CA ARG A 302 -3.33 -0.23 23.69
C ARG A 302 -2.44 -1.10 22.81
N ALA A 303 -1.34 -0.53 22.37
CA ALA A 303 -0.27 -1.22 21.67
C ALA A 303 1.09 -0.91 22.33
N SER A 304 1.92 -1.95 22.48
CA SER A 304 3.25 -1.86 23.09
C SER A 304 4.25 -2.73 22.34
N ALA A 305 5.51 -2.35 22.33
CA ALA A 305 6.60 -3.12 21.74
C ALA A 305 7.88 -2.89 22.53
N ASP A 306 8.72 -3.93 22.65
CA ASP A 306 9.92 -3.87 23.47
C ASP A 306 10.87 -2.76 22.95
N GLY A 307 11.27 -1.86 23.84
CA GLY A 307 12.17 -0.74 23.51
C GLY A 307 11.50 0.47 22.83
N LEU A 308 10.19 0.45 22.61
CA LEU A 308 9.44 1.57 22.02
C LEU A 308 8.45 2.16 23.03
N GLU A 309 8.22 3.47 22.95
CA GLU A 309 7.08 4.10 23.64
C GLU A 309 5.76 3.58 23.05
N GLY A 310 4.85 3.10 23.91
CA GLY A 310 3.55 2.55 23.51
C GLY A 310 2.55 3.62 23.05
N THR A 311 1.39 3.18 22.59
CA THR A 311 0.30 4.05 22.15
C THR A 311 -1.05 3.50 22.61
N GLU A 312 -2.05 4.36 22.72
CA GLU A 312 -3.43 3.97 22.97
C GLU A 312 -4.39 4.79 22.11
N VAL A 313 -5.53 4.18 21.76
CA VAL A 313 -6.64 4.83 21.08
C VAL A 313 -7.92 4.57 21.86
N GLU A 314 -8.69 5.63 22.09
CA GLU A 314 -10.00 5.54 22.71
C GLU A 314 -11.09 5.51 21.63
N ILE A 315 -11.99 4.53 21.71
CA ILE A 315 -13.20 4.42 20.89
C ILE A 315 -14.42 4.22 21.79
N TYR A 316 -15.63 4.35 21.24
CA TYR A 316 -16.88 4.26 22.01
C TYR A 316 -17.86 3.26 21.40
N THR A 317 -18.39 2.35 22.22
CA THR A 317 -19.56 1.53 21.84
C THR A 317 -20.85 2.19 22.32
N LYS A 318 -21.90 2.14 21.50
CA LYS A 318 -23.21 2.77 21.74
C LYS A 318 -24.35 2.04 21.04
#